data_AF-A0A3B6B916-F1
#
_entry.id   AF-A0A3B6B916-F1
#
_cell.length_a   1.000
_cell.length_b   1.000
_cell.length_c   1.000
_cell.angle_alpha   90.00
_cell.angle_beta   90.00
_cell.angle_gamma   90.00
#
_symmetry.space_group_name_H-M   'P 1'
#
loop_
_entity.id
_entity.type
_entity.pdbx_description
1 polymer ?
#
loop_
_entity_poly.entity_id
_entity_poly.type
_entity_poly.pdbx_seq_one_letter_code
_entity_poly.pdbx_strand_id
1 'polypeptide(L)'
;MVGFSASTTCALLLLLIFFFYLPTVAISLSFNYSTFSSADQNAIKIEGDASFSVGWVDISANRYGSIDYSNGRASYNAQPMLLWDRATGEVASFTTCFSFVISSNISSKGQGMAFFLAGYPSSLPARCPDYNLALTSQSADAVAAGDSRFVAVEFDTFNNTVVSDPHDTFDHIGIDISSLRSVRTLTMPSFELTGNLTADINYDNVSSILSVTVWLGDDNEGKPRNRSYNLRSKVDLKSALPEQVSVGFSASTSNAIELHQLHSWSFISSLEPPPPPAAAISSLSRLGPGVIAGAAAGASVSLVLIFAATVALVVRRHHQQKMVEMDEYHTDSEGEGDPMMEIEMVKGPRRFSYHELVEATRNFAAEEKLGQGGFGAVYRGYLRASWASRGH
;
A
#
# COMPACT_ATOMS: atom_id res chain seq x y z
N MET A 1 11.36 32.07 36.58
CA MET A 1 11.43 31.89 35.11
C MET A 1 12.46 30.81 34.84
N VAL A 2 12.04 29.62 34.41
CA VAL A 2 12.95 28.51 34.10
C VAL A 2 13.44 28.72 32.67
N GLY A 3 14.73 29.07 32.51
CA GLY A 3 15.35 29.25 31.20
C GLY A 3 15.72 27.90 30.60
N PHE A 4 15.06 27.52 29.51
CA PHE A 4 15.48 26.36 28.72
C PHE A 4 16.84 26.66 28.07
N SER A 5 17.75 25.68 28.10
CA SER A 5 19.08 25.84 27.51
C SER A 5 18.98 25.85 25.98
N ALA A 6 19.85 26.60 25.29
CA ALA A 6 19.86 26.70 23.83
C ALA A 6 19.92 25.33 23.11
N SER A 7 20.46 24.29 23.77
CA SER A 7 20.50 22.91 23.27
C SER A 7 19.11 22.26 23.25
N THR A 8 18.29 22.49 24.28
CA THR A 8 16.91 21.96 24.33
C THR A 8 16.01 22.58 23.26
N THR A 9 16.18 23.87 22.96
CA THR A 9 15.44 24.55 21.88
C THR A 9 15.83 24.04 20.49
N CYS A 10 17.11 23.73 20.22
CA CYS A 10 17.53 23.15 18.94
C CYS A 10 17.03 21.73 18.74
N ALA A 11 17.04 20.89 19.80
CA ALA A 11 16.52 19.54 19.73
C ALA A 11 15.00 19.52 19.45
N LEU A 12 14.24 20.43 20.08
CA LEU A 12 12.82 20.64 19.81
C LEU A 12 12.56 21.10 18.38
N LEU A 13 13.38 22.00 17.83
CA LEU A 13 13.23 22.47 16.45
C LEU A 13 13.51 21.37 15.42
N LEU A 14 14.55 20.56 15.66
CA LEU A 14 14.88 19.41 14.80
C LEU A 14 13.82 18.31 14.87
N LEU A 15 13.24 18.05 16.04
CA LEU A 15 12.11 17.14 16.21
C LEU A 15 10.86 17.64 15.48
N LEU A 16 10.56 18.94 15.55
CA LEU A 16 9.44 19.54 14.82
C LEU A 16 9.65 19.43 13.31
N ILE A 17 10.84 19.76 12.81
CA ILE A 17 11.23 19.55 11.40
C ILE A 17 11.01 18.09 11.02
N PHE A 18 11.52 17.12 11.80
CA PHE A 18 11.35 15.70 11.51
C PHE A 18 9.86 15.29 11.45
N PHE A 19 9.01 15.82 12.34
CA PHE A 19 7.56 15.58 12.33
C PHE A 19 6.84 16.19 11.11
N PHE A 20 7.30 17.32 10.58
CA PHE A 20 6.73 17.96 9.39
C PHE A 20 7.25 17.38 8.06
N TYR A 21 8.36 16.62 8.08
CA TYR A 21 8.95 15.99 6.89
C TYR A 21 8.85 14.45 6.88
N LEU A 22 8.14 13.84 7.83
CA LEU A 22 7.75 12.44 7.70
C LEU A 22 6.85 12.31 6.46
N PRO A 23 7.16 11.43 5.50
CA PRO A 23 6.24 11.15 4.41
C PRO A 23 4.92 10.67 5.03
N THR A 24 3.82 11.30 4.66
CA THR A 24 2.48 10.81 5.02
C THR A 24 2.41 9.35 4.59
N VAL A 25 2.16 8.45 5.55
CA VAL A 25 2.03 7.03 5.26
C VAL A 25 0.78 6.88 4.39
N ALA A 26 0.97 6.59 3.10
CA ALA A 26 -0.14 6.23 2.23
C ALA A 26 -0.77 4.95 2.79
N ILE A 27 -2.06 5.01 3.11
CA ILE A 27 -2.81 3.80 3.46
C ILE A 27 -3.10 3.09 2.15
N SER A 28 -2.52 1.91 1.97
CA SER A 28 -2.66 1.11 0.76
C SER A 28 -3.09 -0.32 1.07
N LEU A 29 -4.05 -0.83 0.32
CA LEU A 29 -4.31 -2.26 0.23
C LEU A 29 -3.63 -2.78 -1.04
N SER A 30 -2.83 -3.84 -0.94
CA SER A 30 -2.19 -4.46 -2.10
C SER A 30 -2.12 -5.97 -1.92
N PHE A 31 -2.50 -6.72 -2.96
CA PHE A 31 -2.29 -8.17 -3.04
C PHE A 31 -2.19 -8.62 -4.50
N ASN A 32 -1.62 -9.82 -4.70
CA ASN A 32 -1.48 -10.43 -6.00
C ASN A 32 -1.54 -11.95 -5.88
N TYR A 33 -2.57 -12.54 -6.48
CA TYR A 33 -2.77 -13.97 -6.66
C TYR A 33 -2.58 -14.29 -8.14
N SER A 34 -1.46 -14.92 -8.49
CA SER A 34 -1.23 -15.43 -9.86
C SER A 34 -2.01 -16.71 -10.14
N THR A 35 -2.45 -17.39 -9.08
CA THR A 35 -3.25 -18.62 -9.09
C THR A 35 -3.93 -18.78 -7.72
N PHE A 36 -4.87 -19.70 -7.61
CA PHE A 36 -5.60 -19.96 -6.36
C PHE A 36 -5.52 -21.43 -5.91
N SER A 37 -5.62 -21.62 -4.61
CA SER A 37 -5.73 -22.92 -3.97
C SER A 37 -6.51 -22.83 -2.66
N SER A 38 -6.89 -23.98 -2.09
CA SER A 38 -7.53 -24.02 -0.78
C SER A 38 -6.68 -23.43 0.37
N ALA A 39 -5.37 -23.25 0.17
CA ALA A 39 -4.51 -22.57 1.14
C ALA A 39 -4.86 -21.08 1.30
N ASP A 40 -5.53 -20.47 0.32
CA ASP A 40 -5.87 -19.04 0.31
C ASP A 40 -7.13 -18.72 1.13
N GLN A 41 -7.80 -19.72 1.71
CA GLN A 41 -9.06 -19.58 2.47
C GLN A 41 -8.99 -18.63 3.68
N ASN A 42 -7.78 -18.35 4.19
CA ASN A 42 -7.60 -17.39 5.28
C ASN A 42 -7.73 -15.94 4.83
N ALA A 43 -7.47 -15.66 3.54
CA ALA A 43 -7.49 -14.33 2.96
C ALA A 43 -8.63 -14.13 1.98
N ILE A 44 -9.12 -15.20 1.34
CA ILE A 44 -10.25 -15.17 0.41
C ILE A 44 -11.44 -15.88 1.05
N LYS A 45 -12.48 -15.11 1.36
CA LYS A 45 -13.76 -15.61 1.86
C LYS A 45 -14.59 -16.12 0.68
N ILE A 46 -15.07 -17.35 0.80
CA ILE A 46 -15.91 -18.03 -0.17
C ILE A 46 -17.33 -18.14 0.40
N GLU A 47 -18.34 -17.79 -0.39
CA GLU A 47 -19.75 -17.82 0.01
C GLU A 47 -20.64 -18.42 -1.08
N GLY A 48 -21.76 -19.01 -0.66
CA GLY A 48 -22.70 -19.66 -1.56
C GLY A 48 -22.10 -20.92 -2.18
N ASP A 49 -22.25 -21.06 -3.50
CA ASP A 49 -21.73 -22.20 -4.26
C ASP A 49 -20.29 -22.01 -4.74
N ALA A 50 -19.67 -20.87 -4.43
CA ALA A 50 -18.29 -20.63 -4.79
C ALA A 50 -17.38 -21.67 -4.11
N SER A 51 -16.27 -22.04 -4.75
CA SER A 51 -15.32 -23.00 -4.19
C SER A 51 -13.92 -22.86 -4.78
N PHE A 52 -12.91 -23.29 -4.03
CA PHE A 52 -11.55 -23.40 -4.55
C PHE A 52 -11.42 -24.62 -5.44
N SER A 53 -10.76 -24.41 -6.58
CA SER A 53 -10.24 -25.45 -7.46
C SER A 53 -8.72 -25.36 -7.52
N VAL A 54 -8.08 -26.36 -8.13
CA VAL A 54 -6.63 -26.33 -8.32
C VAL A 54 -6.31 -25.34 -9.44
N GLY A 55 -5.91 -24.14 -9.05
CA GLY A 55 -5.42 -23.11 -9.95
C GLY A 55 -6.37 -21.93 -10.17
N TRP A 56 -7.61 -22.01 -9.70
CA TRP A 56 -8.64 -20.97 -9.83
C TRP A 56 -9.69 -21.06 -8.71
N VAL A 57 -10.56 -20.06 -8.62
CA VAL A 57 -11.80 -20.09 -7.83
C VAL A 57 -12.98 -20.21 -8.77
N ASP A 58 -13.82 -21.22 -8.56
CA ASP A 58 -15.12 -21.28 -9.20
C ASP A 58 -16.07 -20.36 -8.41
N ILE A 59 -16.59 -19.30 -9.02
CA ILE A 59 -17.49 -18.32 -8.36
C ILE A 59 -18.93 -18.85 -8.36
N SER A 60 -19.35 -19.53 -9.44
CA SER A 60 -20.59 -20.33 -9.48
C SER A 60 -20.28 -21.82 -9.29
N ALA A 61 -21.31 -22.65 -9.10
CA ALA A 61 -21.14 -24.09 -8.95
C ALA A 61 -20.46 -24.74 -10.17
N ASN A 62 -19.38 -25.49 -9.93
CA ASN A 62 -18.59 -26.17 -10.96
C ASN A 62 -19.13 -27.56 -11.35
N ARG A 63 -20.36 -27.63 -11.89
CA ARG A 63 -20.90 -28.89 -12.46
C ARG A 63 -22.01 -28.65 -13.49
N TYR A 64 -22.01 -29.41 -14.57
CA TYR A 64 -23.08 -29.38 -15.57
C TYR A 64 -24.23 -30.30 -15.12
N GLY A 65 -25.28 -29.74 -14.51
CA GLY A 65 -26.53 -30.44 -14.16
C GLY A 65 -26.96 -30.32 -12.69
N SER A 66 -28.27 -30.26 -12.44
CA SER A 66 -28.91 -30.16 -11.12
C SER A 66 -28.46 -28.95 -10.27
N ILE A 67 -28.09 -27.84 -10.91
CA ILE A 67 -27.64 -26.59 -10.27
C ILE A 67 -28.32 -25.36 -10.86
N ASP A 68 -29.56 -25.51 -11.34
CA ASP A 68 -30.37 -24.34 -11.64
C ASP A 68 -30.31 -23.42 -10.41
N TYR A 69 -30.09 -22.11 -10.60
CA TYR A 69 -30.03 -21.10 -9.55
C TYR A 69 -28.75 -21.06 -8.69
N SER A 70 -27.57 -21.29 -9.26
CA SER A 70 -26.30 -21.15 -8.52
C SER A 70 -26.01 -19.69 -8.19
N ASN A 71 -25.52 -19.43 -6.98
CA ASN A 71 -25.10 -18.10 -6.53
C ASN A 71 -23.85 -18.22 -5.67
N GLY A 72 -22.81 -17.45 -5.98
CA GLY A 72 -21.61 -17.45 -5.17
C GLY A 72 -20.83 -16.16 -5.18
N ARG A 73 -19.98 -16.01 -4.16
CA ARG A 73 -19.04 -14.90 -4.01
C ARG A 73 -17.67 -15.36 -3.55
N ALA A 74 -16.65 -14.67 -4.05
CA ALA A 74 -15.27 -14.76 -3.57
C ALA A 74 -14.78 -13.35 -3.24
N SER A 75 -14.49 -13.08 -1.96
CA SER A 75 -14.11 -11.73 -1.50
C SER A 75 -12.77 -11.75 -0.78
N TYR A 76 -11.96 -10.71 -0.98
CA TYR A 76 -10.79 -10.51 -0.13
C TYR A 76 -11.25 -10.11 1.28
N ASN A 77 -10.77 -10.85 2.27
CA ASN A 77 -11.26 -10.82 3.66
C ASN A 77 -10.15 -10.75 4.70
N ALA A 78 -8.87 -10.68 4.31
CA ALA A 78 -7.78 -10.51 5.28
C ALA A 78 -7.83 -9.14 5.98
N GLN A 79 -8.32 -8.10 5.30
CA GLN A 79 -8.58 -6.77 5.87
C GLN A 79 -9.53 -5.97 4.94
N PRO A 80 -10.31 -5.00 5.48
CA PRO A 80 -11.09 -4.09 4.66
C PRO A 80 -10.21 -3.20 3.78
N MET A 81 -10.75 -2.74 2.66
CA MET A 81 -10.19 -1.65 1.89
C MET A 81 -10.72 -0.31 2.44
N LEU A 82 -9.83 0.60 2.82
CA LEU A 82 -10.21 2.00 3.08
C LEU A 82 -10.43 2.71 1.74
N LEU A 83 -11.69 2.95 1.40
CA LEU A 83 -12.11 3.62 0.17
C LEU A 83 -12.07 5.13 0.28
N TRP A 84 -12.42 5.69 1.44
CA TRP A 84 -12.30 7.11 1.71
C TRP A 84 -12.16 7.37 3.21
N ASP A 85 -11.52 8.47 3.56
CA ASP A 85 -11.29 8.87 4.96
C ASP A 85 -12.25 9.99 5.37
N ARG A 86 -12.95 9.82 6.50
CA ARG A 86 -13.89 10.83 7.00
C ARG A 86 -13.22 12.12 7.48
N ALA A 87 -12.01 12.06 8.01
CA ALA A 87 -11.35 13.22 8.59
C ALA A 87 -10.78 14.14 7.50
N THR A 88 -10.12 13.58 6.48
CA THR A 88 -9.53 14.33 5.37
C THR A 88 -10.51 14.52 4.22
N GLY A 89 -11.48 13.61 4.10
CA GLY A 89 -12.40 13.57 2.97
C GLY A 89 -11.79 13.00 1.69
N GLU A 90 -10.54 12.51 1.74
CA GLU A 90 -9.82 11.91 0.63
C GLU A 90 -10.45 10.59 0.22
N VAL A 91 -10.40 10.29 -1.08
CA VAL A 91 -10.92 9.06 -1.67
C VAL A 91 -9.73 8.31 -2.28
N ALA A 92 -9.67 7.00 -2.10
CA ALA A 92 -8.62 6.17 -2.66
C ALA A 92 -8.78 6.04 -4.18
N SER A 93 -7.67 6.08 -4.89
CA SER A 93 -7.59 5.51 -6.25
C SER A 93 -7.31 4.02 -6.13
N PHE A 94 -7.75 3.23 -7.11
CA PHE A 94 -7.41 1.81 -7.16
C PHE A 94 -7.26 1.29 -8.57
N THR A 95 -6.46 0.24 -8.70
CA THR A 95 -6.34 -0.57 -9.90
C THR A 95 -6.51 -2.03 -9.52
N THR A 96 -7.29 -2.77 -10.31
CA THR A 96 -7.37 -4.23 -10.19
C THR A 96 -7.26 -4.87 -11.55
N CYS A 97 -6.52 -5.96 -11.62
CA CYS A 97 -6.36 -6.74 -12.82
C CYS A 97 -6.58 -8.22 -12.49
N PHE A 98 -7.41 -8.89 -13.29
CA PHE A 98 -7.76 -10.29 -13.08
C PHE A 98 -7.98 -11.00 -14.41
N SER A 99 -7.66 -12.29 -14.43
CA SER A 99 -7.97 -13.18 -15.54
C SER A 99 -9.06 -14.16 -15.13
N PHE A 100 -10.01 -14.40 -16.01
CA PHE A 100 -11.14 -15.28 -15.74
C PHE A 100 -11.61 -15.98 -17.00
N VAL A 101 -12.36 -17.06 -16.81
CA VAL A 101 -13.00 -17.82 -17.88
C VAL A 101 -14.49 -17.87 -17.62
N ILE A 102 -15.27 -17.56 -18.65
CA ILE A 102 -16.68 -17.89 -18.70
C ILE A 102 -16.87 -18.99 -19.74
N SER A 103 -17.37 -20.15 -19.33
CA SER A 103 -17.58 -21.28 -20.26
C SER A 103 -18.99 -21.85 -20.14
N SER A 104 -19.59 -22.18 -21.28
CA SER A 104 -20.89 -22.85 -21.36
C SER A 104 -20.79 -24.07 -22.28
N ASN A 105 -21.53 -25.13 -21.97
CA ASN A 105 -21.55 -26.38 -22.76
C ASN A 105 -22.66 -26.42 -23.83
N ILE A 106 -23.53 -25.40 -23.92
CA ILE A 106 -24.68 -25.35 -24.83
C ILE A 106 -24.75 -23.97 -25.49
N SER A 107 -25.55 -23.82 -26.56
CA SER A 107 -26.02 -22.54 -27.11
C SER A 107 -26.84 -21.68 -26.12
N SER A 108 -26.94 -22.07 -24.85
CA SER A 108 -27.64 -21.40 -23.76
C SER A 108 -26.59 -21.02 -22.73
N LYS A 109 -26.48 -19.73 -22.43
CA LYS A 109 -25.51 -19.16 -21.49
C LYS A 109 -26.22 -18.16 -20.57
N GLY A 110 -25.59 -17.79 -19.48
CA GLY A 110 -26.19 -16.93 -18.46
C GLY A 110 -25.81 -17.33 -17.03
N GLN A 111 -25.71 -16.39 -16.10
CA GLN A 111 -26.14 -14.98 -16.24
C GLN A 111 -25.00 -13.98 -16.23
N GLY A 112 -23.77 -14.43 -15.98
CA GLY A 112 -22.58 -13.61 -15.93
C GLY A 112 -21.98 -13.51 -14.54
N MET A 113 -20.97 -12.66 -14.46
CA MET A 113 -20.25 -12.38 -13.21
C MET A 113 -19.96 -10.90 -13.06
N ALA A 114 -19.63 -10.47 -11.86
CA ALA A 114 -19.28 -9.09 -11.58
C ALA A 114 -18.07 -8.99 -10.64
N PHE A 115 -17.23 -7.98 -10.85
CA PHE A 115 -16.34 -7.45 -9.82
C PHE A 115 -17.09 -6.40 -9.01
N PHE A 116 -17.05 -6.45 -7.68
CA PHE A 116 -17.82 -5.55 -6.83
C PHE A 116 -17.00 -4.89 -5.70
N LEU A 117 -17.47 -3.71 -5.30
CA LEU A 117 -17.19 -3.05 -4.04
C LEU A 117 -18.50 -2.94 -3.25
N ALA A 118 -18.49 -3.33 -1.97
CA ALA A 118 -19.66 -3.22 -1.09
C ALA A 118 -19.22 -2.87 0.34
N GLY A 119 -20.15 -2.40 1.19
CA GLY A 119 -19.81 -2.07 2.58
C GLY A 119 -19.15 -3.23 3.32
N TYR A 120 -18.10 -2.95 4.10
CA TYR A 120 -17.42 -3.97 4.90
C TYR A 120 -18.05 -4.13 6.30
N PRO A 121 -18.29 -5.36 6.78
CA PRO A 121 -18.16 -6.61 6.03
C PRO A 121 -19.33 -6.82 5.07
N SER A 122 -19.05 -7.34 3.88
CA SER A 122 -20.09 -7.78 2.94
C SER A 122 -20.35 -9.28 3.05
N SER A 123 -21.59 -9.68 2.75
CA SER A 123 -22.02 -11.08 2.71
C SER A 123 -22.93 -11.33 1.52
N LEU A 124 -22.99 -12.58 1.07
CA LEU A 124 -23.92 -13.01 0.03
C LEU A 124 -25.39 -12.69 0.44
N PRO A 125 -26.20 -12.05 -0.43
CA PRO A 125 -27.61 -11.79 -0.13
C PRO A 125 -28.42 -13.09 0.06
N ALA A 126 -29.29 -13.11 1.06
CA ALA A 126 -30.06 -14.31 1.42
C ALA A 126 -31.06 -14.80 0.35
N ARG A 127 -31.44 -13.91 -0.57
CA ARG A 127 -32.25 -14.24 -1.76
C ARG A 127 -31.61 -13.55 -2.94
N CYS A 128 -31.34 -14.31 -3.99
CA CYS A 128 -30.82 -13.78 -5.24
C CYS A 128 -31.82 -14.09 -6.34
N PRO A 129 -32.58 -13.08 -6.83
CA PRO A 129 -33.33 -13.24 -8.07
C PRO A 129 -32.36 -13.60 -9.19
N ASP A 130 -32.79 -14.43 -10.13
CA ASP A 130 -31.95 -14.99 -11.20
C ASP A 130 -31.00 -13.93 -11.80
N TYR A 131 -31.53 -12.80 -12.25
CA TYR A 131 -30.83 -11.73 -12.99
C TYR A 131 -29.89 -10.84 -12.16
N ASN A 132 -29.55 -11.18 -10.92
CA ASN A 132 -28.87 -10.25 -10.02
C ASN A 132 -27.35 -10.43 -9.89
N LEU A 133 -26.75 -11.42 -10.57
CA LEU A 133 -25.32 -11.77 -10.48
C LEU A 133 -24.82 -12.01 -9.05
N ALA A 134 -25.70 -12.45 -8.16
CA ALA A 134 -25.48 -12.56 -6.71
C ALA A 134 -25.04 -11.23 -6.03
N LEU A 135 -25.41 -10.07 -6.59
CA LEU A 135 -25.04 -8.73 -6.07
C LEU A 135 -25.99 -8.21 -4.99
N THR A 136 -27.29 -8.48 -5.12
CA THR A 136 -28.30 -7.84 -4.26
C THR A 136 -29.59 -8.65 -4.14
N SER A 137 -30.25 -8.61 -2.97
CA SER A 137 -31.59 -9.20 -2.81
C SER A 137 -32.73 -8.28 -3.27
N GLN A 138 -32.38 -7.13 -3.85
CA GLN A 138 -33.32 -6.12 -4.28
C GLN A 138 -33.96 -6.52 -5.63
N SER A 139 -35.18 -6.02 -5.89
CA SER A 139 -35.84 -6.17 -7.20
C SER A 139 -35.10 -5.39 -8.29
N ALA A 140 -35.30 -5.77 -9.56
CA ALA A 140 -34.66 -5.12 -10.72
C ALA A 140 -34.72 -3.57 -10.72
N ASP A 141 -35.87 -2.98 -10.37
CA ASP A 141 -36.06 -1.51 -10.37
C ASP A 141 -35.59 -0.80 -9.11
N ALA A 142 -35.14 -1.54 -8.10
CA ALA A 142 -34.78 -0.95 -6.82
C ALA A 142 -33.36 -0.37 -6.85
N VAL A 143 -33.19 0.70 -6.09
CA VAL A 143 -31.89 1.25 -5.74
C VAL A 143 -31.62 0.88 -4.29
N ALA A 144 -30.56 0.11 -4.07
CA ALA A 144 -30.10 -0.31 -2.76
C ALA A 144 -29.67 0.91 -1.92
N ALA A 145 -29.94 0.84 -0.62
CA ALA A 145 -29.63 1.89 0.34
C ALA A 145 -28.92 1.30 1.57
N GLY A 146 -28.31 2.16 2.38
CA GLY A 146 -27.61 1.75 3.60
C GLY A 146 -26.47 0.77 3.29
N ASP A 147 -26.47 -0.37 3.98
CA ASP A 147 -25.43 -1.41 3.91
C ASP A 147 -25.58 -2.31 2.67
N SER A 148 -26.71 -2.24 1.97
CA SER A 148 -26.93 -2.99 0.72
C SER A 148 -26.36 -2.28 -0.51
N ARG A 149 -25.79 -1.08 -0.34
CA ARG A 149 -25.15 -0.33 -1.45
C ARG A 149 -23.93 -1.07 -1.98
N PHE A 150 -23.78 -1.03 -3.29
CA PHE A 150 -22.65 -1.62 -3.99
C PHE A 150 -22.29 -0.76 -5.21
N VAL A 151 -21.07 -0.95 -5.70
CA VAL A 151 -20.66 -0.57 -7.05
C VAL A 151 -20.08 -1.80 -7.71
N ALA A 152 -20.48 -2.11 -8.94
CA ALA A 152 -20.00 -3.29 -9.64
C ALA A 152 -19.65 -2.99 -11.10
N VAL A 153 -18.75 -3.81 -11.63
CA VAL A 153 -18.52 -3.95 -13.07
C VAL A 153 -18.98 -5.35 -13.44
N GLU A 154 -20.07 -5.41 -14.20
CA GLU A 154 -20.67 -6.66 -14.66
C GLU A 154 -20.13 -7.07 -16.03
N PHE A 155 -19.97 -8.38 -16.19
CA PHE A 155 -19.69 -9.08 -17.44
C PHE A 155 -20.91 -9.96 -17.71
N ASP A 156 -21.94 -9.33 -18.27
CA ASP A 156 -23.25 -9.92 -18.43
C ASP A 156 -23.33 -10.69 -19.74
N THR A 157 -23.73 -11.96 -19.64
CA THR A 157 -23.79 -12.89 -20.75
C THR A 157 -25.22 -13.16 -21.21
N PHE A 158 -26.23 -12.58 -20.57
CA PHE A 158 -27.63 -12.86 -20.84
C PHE A 158 -28.51 -11.61 -20.79
N ASN A 159 -29.30 -11.43 -21.85
CA ASN A 159 -30.19 -10.28 -21.93
C ASN A 159 -31.44 -10.42 -21.04
N ASN A 160 -31.39 -9.82 -19.86
CA ASN A 160 -32.50 -9.65 -18.95
C ASN A 160 -33.21 -8.30 -19.16
N THR A 161 -34.25 -8.32 -20.01
CA THR A 161 -35.11 -7.13 -20.25
C THR A 161 -35.65 -6.45 -18.98
N VAL A 162 -35.81 -7.20 -17.88
CA VAL A 162 -36.29 -6.69 -16.59
C VAL A 162 -35.32 -5.67 -15.95
N VAL A 163 -34.02 -5.79 -16.20
CA VAL A 163 -32.97 -4.84 -15.76
C VAL A 163 -32.55 -3.87 -16.89
N SER A 164 -33.26 -3.91 -18.02
CA SER A 164 -33.01 -3.07 -19.21
C SER A 164 -31.63 -3.27 -19.82
N ASP A 165 -31.21 -4.52 -19.92
CA ASP A 165 -30.02 -4.86 -20.70
C ASP A 165 -30.16 -4.43 -22.16
N PRO A 166 -29.06 -4.05 -22.82
CA PRO A 166 -29.08 -3.65 -24.22
C PRO A 166 -29.68 -4.74 -25.12
N HIS A 167 -30.71 -4.42 -25.89
CA HIS A 167 -31.54 -5.41 -26.61
C HIS A 167 -30.90 -5.98 -27.88
N ASP A 168 -29.80 -5.42 -28.37
CA ASP A 168 -29.22 -5.79 -29.68
C ASP A 168 -28.35 -7.05 -29.61
N THR A 169 -27.83 -7.41 -28.44
CA THR A 169 -26.98 -8.59 -28.24
C THR A 169 -27.24 -9.24 -26.87
N PHE A 170 -26.55 -10.36 -26.59
CA PHE A 170 -26.59 -11.00 -25.27
C PHE A 170 -25.48 -10.55 -24.33
N ASP A 171 -24.42 -9.92 -24.85
CA ASP A 171 -23.20 -9.67 -24.09
C ASP A 171 -23.02 -8.18 -23.90
N HIS A 172 -22.86 -7.75 -22.65
CA HIS A 172 -22.44 -6.39 -22.36
C HIS A 172 -21.53 -6.32 -21.13
N ILE A 173 -20.73 -5.26 -21.09
CA ILE A 173 -20.05 -4.82 -19.88
C ILE A 173 -20.88 -3.69 -19.29
N GLY A 174 -21.17 -3.75 -18.00
CA GLY A 174 -21.96 -2.76 -17.28
C GLY A 174 -21.20 -2.14 -16.11
N ILE A 175 -21.62 -0.93 -15.72
CA ILE A 175 -21.20 -0.27 -14.48
C ILE A 175 -22.46 -0.02 -13.67
N ASP A 176 -22.53 -0.65 -12.50
CA ASP A 176 -23.69 -0.62 -11.63
C ASP A 176 -23.41 0.23 -10.40
N ILE A 177 -24.39 1.04 -10.00
CA ILE A 177 -24.32 1.84 -8.78
C ILE A 177 -25.57 1.57 -7.96
N SER A 178 -25.46 0.63 -7.02
CA SER A 178 -26.52 0.23 -6.10
C SER A 178 -27.82 -0.21 -6.77
N SER A 179 -27.81 -0.50 -8.07
CA SER A 179 -28.95 -0.98 -8.85
C SER A 179 -28.43 -1.96 -9.89
N LEU A 180 -29.24 -2.93 -10.26
CA LEU A 180 -28.97 -3.86 -11.35
C LEU A 180 -29.16 -3.21 -12.73
N ARG A 181 -29.74 -2.01 -12.77
CA ARG A 181 -29.79 -1.21 -14.00
C ARG A 181 -28.49 -0.44 -14.12
N SER A 182 -27.62 -0.90 -15.00
CA SER A 182 -26.32 -0.28 -15.25
C SER A 182 -26.44 1.21 -15.60
N VAL A 183 -25.63 2.07 -14.97
CA VAL A 183 -25.57 3.50 -15.31
C VAL A 183 -24.87 3.74 -16.64
N ARG A 184 -24.08 2.76 -17.09
CA ARG A 184 -23.40 2.77 -18.38
C ARG A 184 -23.14 1.34 -18.83
N THR A 185 -23.47 1.04 -20.08
CA THR A 185 -23.20 -0.25 -20.72
C THR A 185 -22.32 -0.09 -21.96
N LEU A 186 -21.64 -1.18 -22.32
CA LEU A 186 -20.96 -1.38 -23.60
C LEU A 186 -21.39 -2.72 -24.18
N THR A 187 -22.20 -2.68 -25.22
CA THR A 187 -22.70 -3.86 -25.94
C THR A 187 -21.58 -4.51 -26.75
N MET A 188 -21.54 -5.84 -26.73
CA MET A 188 -20.58 -6.69 -27.46
C MET A 188 -21.33 -7.69 -28.33
N PRO A 189 -20.77 -8.14 -29.47
CA PRO A 189 -21.34 -9.25 -30.22
C PRO A 189 -21.61 -10.46 -29.31
N SER A 190 -22.70 -11.17 -29.58
CA SER A 190 -23.10 -12.32 -28.75
C SER A 190 -21.97 -13.35 -28.65
N PHE A 191 -21.82 -13.93 -27.46
CA PHE A 191 -20.80 -14.94 -27.08
C PHE A 191 -19.36 -14.41 -27.00
N GLU A 192 -19.14 -13.10 -27.03
CA GLU A 192 -17.79 -12.55 -26.83
C GLU A 192 -17.31 -12.56 -25.39
N LEU A 193 -18.19 -12.64 -24.40
CA LEU A 193 -17.77 -12.82 -23.01
C LEU A 193 -17.49 -14.28 -22.65
N THR A 194 -17.66 -15.21 -23.59
CA THR A 194 -17.30 -16.63 -23.40
C THR A 194 -15.85 -16.88 -23.84
N GLY A 195 -15.12 -17.73 -23.10
CA GLY A 195 -13.71 -18.06 -23.31
C GLY A 195 -12.80 -17.40 -22.28
N ASN A 196 -11.53 -17.22 -22.63
CA ASN A 196 -10.53 -16.61 -21.75
C ASN A 196 -10.60 -15.08 -21.82
N LEU A 197 -10.67 -14.42 -20.67
CA LEU A 197 -10.70 -12.95 -20.56
C LEU A 197 -9.68 -12.45 -19.54
N THR A 198 -9.22 -11.23 -19.76
CA THR A 198 -8.50 -10.43 -18.77
C THR A 198 -9.17 -9.08 -18.66
N ALA A 199 -9.39 -8.60 -17.45
CA ALA A 199 -9.96 -7.28 -17.20
C ALA A 199 -9.02 -6.44 -16.32
N ASP A 200 -8.88 -5.18 -16.68
CA ASP A 200 -8.24 -4.12 -15.91
C ASP A 200 -9.30 -3.08 -15.55
N ILE A 201 -9.46 -2.81 -14.26
CA ILE A 201 -10.36 -1.80 -13.74
C ILE A 201 -9.55 -0.78 -12.96
N ASN A 202 -9.64 0.48 -13.37
CA ASN A 202 -8.94 1.60 -12.75
C ASN A 202 -9.94 2.67 -12.33
N TYR A 203 -9.89 3.04 -11.05
CA TYR A 203 -10.58 4.21 -10.52
C TYR A 203 -9.59 5.33 -10.20
N ASP A 204 -9.77 6.47 -10.85
CA ASP A 204 -9.04 7.71 -10.56
C ASP A 204 -9.89 8.63 -9.69
N ASN A 205 -9.45 8.85 -8.45
CA ASN A 205 -10.13 9.70 -7.48
C ASN A 205 -10.23 11.17 -7.91
N VAL A 206 -9.27 11.69 -8.67
CA VAL A 206 -9.20 13.10 -9.09
C VAL A 206 -10.31 13.40 -10.10
N SER A 207 -10.47 12.55 -11.10
CA SER A 207 -11.51 12.69 -12.12
C SER A 207 -12.84 12.02 -11.74
N SER A 208 -12.84 11.17 -10.71
CA SER A 208 -13.93 10.27 -10.34
C SER A 208 -14.34 9.35 -11.50
N ILE A 209 -13.37 8.93 -12.32
CA ILE A 209 -13.61 8.05 -13.47
C ILE A 209 -13.28 6.61 -13.08
N LEU A 210 -14.27 5.73 -13.25
CA LEU A 210 -14.09 4.29 -13.28
C LEU A 210 -13.92 3.86 -14.74
N SER A 211 -12.76 3.33 -15.07
CA SER A 211 -12.41 2.81 -16.41
C SER A 211 -12.25 1.30 -16.34
N VAL A 212 -12.81 0.60 -17.31
CA VAL A 212 -12.79 -0.84 -17.47
C VAL A 212 -12.21 -1.15 -18.85
N THR A 213 -11.18 -1.97 -18.91
CA THR A 213 -10.66 -2.52 -20.16
C THR A 213 -10.69 -4.03 -20.09
N VAL A 214 -11.23 -4.67 -21.12
CA VAL A 214 -11.35 -6.13 -21.21
C VAL A 214 -10.64 -6.58 -22.47
N TRP A 215 -9.73 -7.54 -22.34
CA TRP A 215 -9.05 -8.19 -23.45
C TRP A 215 -9.61 -9.59 -23.64
N LEU A 216 -9.95 -9.91 -24.88
CA LEU A 216 -10.41 -11.22 -25.29
C LEU A 216 -9.20 -12.09 -25.63
N GLY A 217 -8.98 -13.13 -24.83
CA GLY A 217 -8.02 -14.19 -25.12
C GLY A 217 -8.58 -15.19 -26.14
N ASP A 218 -8.21 -16.45 -25.97
CA ASP A 218 -8.69 -17.52 -26.83
C ASP A 218 -10.20 -17.76 -26.65
N ASP A 219 -10.88 -18.14 -27.74
CA ASP A 219 -12.24 -18.68 -27.70
C ASP A 219 -12.26 -20.12 -27.14
N ASN A 220 -13.45 -20.71 -27.02
CA ASN A 220 -13.62 -22.06 -26.50
C ASN A 220 -12.98 -23.14 -27.41
N GLU A 221 -12.72 -22.81 -28.68
CA GLU A 221 -12.01 -23.65 -29.64
C GLU A 221 -10.49 -23.42 -29.64
N GLY A 222 -9.98 -22.54 -28.77
CA GLY A 222 -8.57 -22.22 -28.64
C GLY A 222 -8.03 -21.26 -29.71
N LYS A 223 -8.89 -20.51 -30.40
CA LYS A 223 -8.47 -19.51 -31.39
C LYS A 223 -8.33 -18.14 -30.74
N PRO A 224 -7.23 -17.41 -31.01
CA PRO A 224 -7.02 -16.09 -30.44
C PRO A 224 -7.98 -15.07 -31.05
N ARG A 225 -8.65 -14.30 -30.20
CA ARG A 225 -9.59 -13.25 -30.63
C ARG A 225 -8.94 -11.88 -30.78
N ASN A 226 -7.91 -11.58 -29.98
CA ASN A 226 -7.08 -10.36 -30.06
C ASN A 226 -7.89 -9.05 -30.17
N ARG A 227 -9.03 -8.97 -29.46
CA ARG A 227 -9.86 -7.76 -29.37
C ARG A 227 -9.85 -7.23 -27.94
N SER A 228 -10.07 -5.93 -27.80
CA SER A 228 -10.31 -5.31 -26.50
C SER A 228 -11.48 -4.34 -26.53
N TYR A 229 -12.12 -4.20 -25.37
CA TYR A 229 -13.27 -3.35 -25.13
C TYR A 229 -12.95 -2.41 -23.98
N ASN A 230 -13.36 -1.15 -24.10
CA ASN A 230 -13.14 -0.14 -23.07
C ASN A 230 -14.44 0.58 -22.73
N LEU A 231 -14.77 0.59 -21.45
CA LEU A 231 -15.91 1.31 -20.90
C LEU A 231 -15.42 2.26 -19.81
N ARG A 232 -16.01 3.45 -19.75
CA ARG A 232 -15.72 4.41 -18.68
C ARG A 232 -16.98 5.13 -18.25
N SER A 233 -17.08 5.41 -16.96
CA SER A 233 -18.16 6.22 -16.40
C SER A 233 -17.65 7.07 -15.25
N LYS A 234 -18.33 8.18 -14.99
CA LYS A 234 -18.07 8.99 -13.80
C LYS A 234 -18.84 8.38 -12.63
N VAL A 235 -18.13 8.02 -11.57
CA VAL A 235 -18.67 7.35 -10.39
C VAL A 235 -18.15 8.07 -9.15
N ASP A 236 -19.03 8.71 -8.38
CA ASP A 236 -18.65 9.27 -7.08
C ASP A 236 -18.70 8.18 -6.01
N LEU A 237 -17.58 7.48 -5.83
CA LEU A 237 -17.48 6.35 -4.88
C LEU A 237 -17.69 6.76 -3.43
N LYS A 238 -17.35 8.00 -3.06
CA LYS A 238 -17.56 8.51 -1.70
C LYS A 238 -19.05 8.65 -1.40
N SER A 239 -19.83 9.12 -2.37
CA SER A 239 -21.29 9.17 -2.24
C SER A 239 -21.93 7.77 -2.29
N ALA A 240 -21.36 6.86 -3.09
CA ALA A 240 -21.95 5.56 -3.36
C ALA A 240 -21.72 4.55 -2.23
N LEU A 241 -20.60 4.62 -1.51
CA LEU A 241 -20.14 3.56 -0.60
C LEU A 241 -19.64 4.11 0.75
N PRO A 242 -19.63 3.30 1.82
CA PRO A 242 -19.04 3.67 3.11
C PRO A 242 -17.50 3.75 3.04
N GLU A 243 -16.88 4.25 4.12
CA GLU A 243 -15.43 4.44 4.23
C GLU A 243 -14.62 3.16 4.02
N GLN A 244 -15.14 2.03 4.52
CA GLN A 244 -14.50 0.73 4.41
C GLN A 244 -15.34 -0.22 3.59
N VAL A 245 -14.71 -0.87 2.61
CA VAL A 245 -15.38 -1.75 1.65
C VAL A 245 -14.73 -3.12 1.57
N SER A 246 -15.56 -4.13 1.30
CA SER A 246 -15.15 -5.42 0.77
C SER A 246 -15.00 -5.30 -0.74
N VAL A 247 -13.98 -5.97 -1.29
CA VAL A 247 -13.79 -6.15 -2.73
C VAL A 247 -13.85 -7.63 -3.07
N GLY A 248 -14.45 -7.98 -4.20
CA GLY A 248 -14.63 -9.38 -4.56
C GLY A 248 -15.32 -9.57 -5.89
N PHE A 249 -15.68 -10.83 -6.14
CA PHE A 249 -16.42 -11.27 -7.31
C PHE A 249 -17.70 -11.96 -6.91
N SER A 250 -18.73 -11.81 -7.73
CA SER A 250 -20.00 -12.52 -7.61
C SER A 250 -20.40 -13.09 -8.97
N ALA A 251 -21.15 -14.19 -8.97
CA ALA A 251 -21.70 -14.77 -10.17
C ALA A 251 -22.98 -15.53 -9.85
N SER A 252 -23.87 -15.61 -10.84
CA SER A 252 -25.08 -16.44 -10.76
C SER A 252 -25.35 -17.22 -12.04
N THR A 253 -26.11 -18.30 -11.90
CA THR A 253 -26.71 -19.04 -13.02
C THR A 253 -28.22 -19.16 -12.79
N SER A 254 -28.97 -19.42 -13.85
CA SER A 254 -30.39 -19.79 -13.78
C SER A 254 -30.60 -21.05 -14.62
N ASN A 255 -31.63 -21.12 -15.45
CA ASN A 255 -31.91 -22.27 -16.32
C ASN A 255 -30.82 -22.48 -17.39
N ALA A 256 -30.09 -21.41 -17.74
CA ALA A 256 -28.85 -21.50 -18.50
C ALA A 256 -27.68 -21.66 -17.52
N ILE A 257 -26.75 -22.56 -17.83
CA ILE A 257 -25.59 -22.84 -17.00
C ILE A 257 -24.33 -22.39 -17.73
N GLU A 258 -23.53 -21.58 -17.04
CA GLU A 258 -22.15 -21.31 -17.39
C GLU A 258 -21.27 -21.31 -16.14
N LEU A 259 -19.98 -21.61 -16.34
CA LEU A 259 -18.98 -21.61 -15.29
C LEU A 259 -18.29 -20.25 -15.25
N HIS A 260 -18.06 -19.74 -14.05
CA HIS A 260 -17.35 -18.47 -13.81
C HIS A 260 -16.09 -18.75 -12.99
N GLN A 261 -14.93 -18.71 -13.64
CA GLN A 261 -13.68 -19.20 -13.05
C GLN A 261 -12.67 -18.07 -12.97
N LEU A 262 -12.30 -17.67 -11.75
CA LEU A 262 -11.30 -16.65 -11.49
C LEU A 262 -9.91 -17.28 -11.38
N HIS A 263 -9.03 -17.02 -12.34
CA HIS A 263 -7.71 -17.64 -12.43
C HIS A 263 -6.61 -16.83 -11.75
N SER A 264 -6.68 -15.49 -11.82
CA SER A 264 -5.72 -14.61 -11.17
C SER A 264 -6.40 -13.33 -10.72
N TRP A 265 -5.86 -12.68 -9.70
CA TRP A 265 -6.38 -11.41 -9.20
C TRP A 265 -5.30 -10.60 -8.49
N SER A 266 -5.10 -9.39 -8.98
CA SER A 266 -4.28 -8.36 -8.33
C SER A 266 -5.14 -7.15 -8.02
N PHE A 267 -4.83 -6.50 -6.90
CA PHE A 267 -5.51 -5.30 -6.46
C PHE A 267 -4.50 -4.39 -5.78
N ILE A 268 -4.55 -3.11 -6.10
CA ILE A 268 -3.82 -2.06 -5.40
C ILE A 268 -4.73 -0.86 -5.20
N SER A 269 -4.78 -0.31 -4.00
CA SER A 269 -5.40 0.99 -3.72
C SER A 269 -4.44 1.90 -2.98
N SER A 270 -4.57 3.21 -3.17
CA SER A 270 -3.83 4.22 -2.43
C SER A 270 -4.75 5.38 -2.05
N LEU A 271 -4.76 5.70 -0.75
CA LEU A 271 -5.28 6.96 -0.26
C LEU A 271 -4.13 7.99 -0.30
N GLU A 272 -3.90 8.56 -1.48
CA GLU A 272 -2.91 9.64 -1.63
C GLU A 272 -3.49 10.98 -1.17
N PRO A 273 -2.71 11.79 -0.44
CA PRO A 273 -3.08 13.17 -0.19
C PRO A 273 -3.28 13.90 -1.52
N PRO A 274 -4.22 14.86 -1.62
CA PRO A 274 -4.38 15.63 -2.84
C PRO A 274 -3.03 16.25 -3.22
N PRO A 275 -2.67 16.28 -4.52
CA PRO A 275 -1.48 17.00 -4.94
C PRO A 275 -1.54 18.41 -4.36
N PRO A 276 -0.45 18.93 -3.76
CA PRO A 276 -0.47 20.24 -3.15
C PRO A 276 -1.06 21.23 -4.16
N PRO A 277 -2.02 22.08 -3.76
CA PRO A 277 -2.75 22.92 -4.70
C PRO A 277 -1.75 23.68 -5.57
N ALA A 278 -1.84 23.50 -6.89
CA ALA A 278 -1.02 24.22 -7.87
C ALA A 278 -1.20 25.76 -7.81
N ALA A 279 -2.02 26.26 -6.89
CA ALA A 279 -2.35 27.66 -6.67
C ALA A 279 -1.68 28.28 -5.42
N ALA A 280 -0.60 27.71 -4.87
CA ALA A 280 0.20 28.37 -3.83
C ALA A 280 1.51 29.01 -4.33
N ILE A 281 1.79 28.99 -5.65
CA ILE A 281 2.91 29.74 -6.25
C ILE A 281 2.49 31.20 -6.56
N SER A 282 1.20 31.55 -6.52
CA SER A 282 0.72 32.89 -6.84
C SER A 282 0.75 33.89 -5.67
N SER A 283 1.02 33.47 -4.43
CA SER A 283 1.11 34.38 -3.26
C SER A 283 2.53 34.81 -2.89
N LEU A 284 3.56 34.19 -3.48
CA LEU A 284 4.97 34.57 -3.28
C LEU A 284 5.42 35.74 -4.19
N SER A 285 4.59 36.14 -5.16
CA SER A 285 4.89 37.24 -6.09
C SER A 285 4.76 38.65 -5.49
N ARG A 286 4.39 38.78 -4.20
CA ARG A 286 4.21 40.09 -3.53
C ARG A 286 5.29 40.48 -2.52
N LEU A 287 6.29 39.66 -2.29
CA LEU A 287 7.47 40.04 -1.51
C LEU A 287 8.58 40.43 -2.48
N GLY A 288 8.93 41.71 -2.50
CA GLY A 288 9.97 42.23 -3.37
C GLY A 288 11.30 41.44 -3.23
N PRO A 289 12.15 41.42 -4.27
CA PRO A 289 13.33 40.57 -4.36
C PRO A 289 14.34 40.69 -3.20
N GLY A 290 14.24 41.75 -2.38
CA GLY A 290 15.07 41.94 -1.18
C GLY A 290 14.75 40.99 0.00
N VAL A 291 13.53 40.45 0.12
CA VAL A 291 13.16 39.60 1.28
C VAL A 291 13.61 38.15 1.09
N ILE A 292 13.52 37.64 -0.14
CA ILE A 292 13.91 36.26 -0.49
C ILE A 292 15.44 36.10 -0.44
N ALA A 293 16.20 37.12 -0.85
CA ALA A 293 17.66 37.15 -0.70
C ALA A 293 18.09 37.23 0.78
N GLY A 294 17.32 37.89 1.65
CA GLY A 294 17.63 38.02 3.07
C GLY A 294 17.43 36.75 3.90
N ALA A 295 16.39 35.95 3.61
CA ALA A 295 16.05 34.76 4.40
C ALA A 295 16.97 33.55 4.12
N ALA A 296 17.32 33.31 2.85
CA ALA A 296 18.23 32.22 2.47
C ALA A 296 19.70 32.53 2.83
N ALA A 297 20.13 33.80 2.71
CA ALA A 297 21.44 34.24 3.17
C ALA A 297 21.54 34.29 4.69
N GLY A 298 20.46 34.67 5.40
CA GLY A 298 20.42 34.70 6.86
C GLY A 298 20.63 33.32 7.50
N ALA A 299 19.91 32.29 7.03
CA ALA A 299 20.02 30.94 7.59
C ALA A 299 21.41 30.30 7.36
N SER A 300 22.01 30.55 6.18
CA SER A 300 23.34 30.02 5.85
C SER A 300 24.47 30.78 6.58
N VAL A 301 24.35 32.10 6.72
CA VAL A 301 25.30 32.90 7.54
C VAL A 301 25.17 32.56 9.03
N SER A 302 23.95 32.33 9.54
CA SER A 302 23.75 31.91 10.93
C SER A 302 24.35 30.54 11.22
N LEU A 303 24.22 29.55 10.33
CA LEU A 303 24.84 28.24 10.50
C LEU A 303 26.37 28.31 10.50
N VAL A 304 26.96 29.12 9.61
CA VAL A 304 28.41 29.33 9.56
C VAL A 304 28.91 30.07 10.81
N LEU A 305 28.19 31.07 11.30
CA LEU A 305 28.54 31.79 12.54
C LEU A 305 28.43 30.89 13.77
N ILE A 306 27.42 30.01 13.84
CA ILE A 306 27.28 29.04 14.93
C ILE A 306 28.43 28.04 14.90
N PHE A 307 28.80 27.52 13.72
CA PHE A 307 29.93 26.61 13.56
C PHE A 307 31.27 27.28 13.91
N ALA A 308 31.49 28.53 13.49
CA ALA A 308 32.70 29.27 13.84
C ALA A 308 32.78 29.57 15.34
N ALA A 309 31.65 29.91 15.98
CA ALA A 309 31.59 30.16 17.42
C ALA A 309 31.86 28.89 18.24
N THR A 310 31.34 27.72 17.83
CA THR A 310 31.62 26.46 18.51
C THR A 310 33.08 26.04 18.38
N VAL A 311 33.68 26.18 17.18
CA VAL A 311 35.10 25.93 16.98
C VAL A 311 35.95 26.88 17.85
N ALA A 312 35.64 28.18 17.87
CA ALA A 312 36.37 29.15 18.69
C ALA A 312 36.27 28.86 20.20
N LEU A 313 35.11 28.40 20.69
CA LEU A 313 34.93 27.99 22.09
C LEU A 313 35.72 26.72 22.42
N VAL A 314 35.77 25.74 21.51
CA VAL A 314 36.58 24.52 21.70
C VAL A 314 38.06 24.86 21.72
N VAL A 315 38.55 25.69 20.79
CA VAL A 315 39.95 26.13 20.77
C VAL A 315 40.29 26.94 22.02
N ARG A 316 39.42 27.86 22.47
CA ARG A 316 39.63 28.60 23.73
C ARG A 316 39.67 27.71 24.94
N ARG A 317 38.79 26.71 25.05
CA ARG A 317 38.83 25.72 26.13
C ARG A 317 40.11 24.91 26.10
N HIS A 318 40.55 24.51 24.91
CA HIS A 318 41.79 23.75 24.72
C HIS A 318 43.04 24.59 25.01
N HIS A 319 43.00 25.91 24.75
CA HIS A 319 44.07 26.84 25.10
C HIS A 319 44.07 27.19 26.59
N GLN A 320 42.90 27.36 27.22
CA GLN A 320 42.80 27.57 28.67
C GLN A 320 43.27 26.35 29.45
N GLN A 321 42.97 25.14 28.96
CA GLN A 321 43.52 23.91 29.54
C GLN A 321 45.06 23.85 29.45
N LYS A 322 45.67 24.41 28.39
CA LYS A 322 47.13 24.54 28.29
C LYS A 322 47.74 25.67 29.12
N MET A 323 46.98 26.70 29.49
CA MET A 323 47.46 27.81 30.32
C MET A 323 47.34 27.51 31.81
N VAL A 324 46.34 26.71 32.22
CA VAL A 324 46.21 26.22 33.60
C VAL A 324 47.30 25.19 33.94
N GLU A 325 47.86 24.50 32.95
CA GLU A 325 49.00 23.58 33.12
C GLU A 325 50.36 24.31 33.19
N MET A 326 50.42 25.62 32.89
CA MET A 326 51.67 26.43 32.86
C MET A 326 51.82 27.39 34.05
N ASP A 327 50.78 27.57 34.88
CA ASP A 327 50.80 28.43 36.08
C ASP A 327 51.11 27.66 37.39
N GLU A 328 51.28 26.34 37.34
CA GLU A 328 51.67 25.51 38.50
C GLU A 328 53.13 25.04 38.40
N TYR A 329 54.04 25.94 38.04
CA TYR A 329 55.48 25.71 38.16
C TYR A 329 56.18 27.01 38.55
N HIS A 330 56.07 27.40 39.83
CA HIS A 330 57.11 28.07 40.61
C HIS A 330 56.52 28.54 41.95
N THR A 331 56.81 27.82 43.05
CA THR A 331 57.41 28.33 44.29
C THR A 331 57.66 27.14 45.24
N ASP A 332 58.83 27.18 45.87
CA ASP A 332 59.56 26.11 46.54
C ASP A 332 58.98 25.59 47.87
N SER A 333 59.42 24.37 48.21
CA SER A 333 60.15 24.03 49.44
C SER A 333 59.52 22.94 50.34
N GLU A 334 60.23 21.80 50.35
CA GLU A 334 60.54 20.89 51.47
C GLU A 334 59.42 20.25 52.31
N GLY A 335 59.39 18.91 52.34
CA GLY A 335 58.73 18.14 53.40
C GLY A 335 58.31 16.71 53.03
N GLU A 336 59.26 15.78 53.11
CA GLU A 336 59.18 14.38 53.59
C GLU A 336 57.84 13.59 53.55
N GLY A 337 57.82 12.40 52.90
CA GLY A 337 56.88 11.32 53.23
C GLY A 337 56.43 10.35 52.11
N ASP A 338 57.20 9.27 51.91
CA ASP A 338 56.88 7.88 51.45
C ASP A 338 56.00 7.55 50.20
N PRO A 339 56.25 6.42 49.46
CA PRO A 339 55.83 6.26 48.07
C PRO A 339 54.59 5.39 47.80
N MET A 340 54.02 5.65 46.61
CA MET A 340 53.41 4.72 45.64
C MET A 340 52.16 3.90 46.01
N MET A 341 51.03 4.29 45.41
CA MET A 341 50.40 3.44 44.40
C MET A 341 49.57 4.25 43.40
N GLU A 342 49.98 4.14 42.14
CA GLU A 342 49.43 4.72 40.92
C GLU A 342 48.25 3.87 40.43
N ILE A 343 47.09 4.48 40.18
CA ILE A 343 46.05 3.88 39.34
C ILE A 343 45.74 4.89 38.23
N GLU A 344 46.27 4.59 37.06
CA GLU A 344 46.11 5.31 35.80
C GLU A 344 44.65 5.54 35.40
N MET A 345 44.38 6.75 34.92
CA MET A 345 43.13 7.14 34.26
C MET A 345 43.05 6.60 32.83
N VAL A 346 41.86 6.12 32.48
CA VAL A 346 41.46 5.43 31.24
C VAL A 346 41.61 6.32 29.99
N LYS A 347 42.41 5.87 29.00
CA LYS A 347 42.41 6.36 27.61
C LYS A 347 41.17 5.86 26.86
N GLY A 348 40.55 6.73 26.06
CA GLY A 348 39.37 6.41 25.23
C GLY A 348 39.60 5.32 24.15
N PRO A 349 38.54 4.92 23.42
CA PRO A 349 38.57 3.76 22.52
C PRO A 349 39.59 3.94 21.37
N ARG A 350 40.55 3.01 21.30
CA ARG A 350 41.53 2.91 20.21
C ARG A 350 40.87 2.44 18.92
N ARG A 351 41.27 3.03 17.79
CA ARG A 351 40.90 2.57 16.45
C ARG A 351 41.87 1.48 16.01
N PHE A 352 41.33 0.40 15.43
CA PHE A 352 42.10 -0.68 14.82
C PHE A 352 41.75 -0.76 13.33
N SER A 353 42.72 -1.16 12.51
CA SER A 353 42.47 -1.47 11.10
C SER A 353 41.60 -2.73 10.98
N TYR A 354 40.88 -2.85 9.86
CA TYR A 354 40.03 -4.02 9.61
C TYR A 354 40.82 -5.34 9.64
N HIS A 355 42.06 -5.33 9.15
CA HIS A 355 42.93 -6.50 9.19
C HIS A 355 43.27 -6.93 10.62
N GLU A 356 43.56 -5.98 11.52
CA GLU A 356 43.81 -6.27 12.94
C GLU A 356 42.56 -6.84 13.63
N LEU A 357 41.37 -6.36 13.26
CA LEU A 357 40.11 -6.89 13.78
C LEU A 357 39.85 -8.32 13.30
N VAL A 358 40.10 -8.62 12.02
CA VAL A 358 39.98 -9.98 11.45
C VAL A 358 40.92 -10.94 12.19
N GLU A 359 42.19 -10.57 12.38
CA GLU A 359 43.14 -11.44 13.08
C GLU A 359 42.77 -11.60 14.57
N ALA A 360 42.40 -10.51 15.25
CA ALA A 360 42.04 -10.53 16.66
C ALA A 360 40.79 -11.37 16.95
N THR A 361 39.82 -11.38 16.05
CA THR A 361 38.52 -12.10 16.19
C THR A 361 38.52 -13.49 15.55
N ARG A 362 39.68 -13.99 15.09
CA ARG A 362 39.79 -15.25 14.33
C ARG A 362 38.84 -15.28 13.13
N ASN A 363 38.86 -14.22 12.35
CA ASN A 363 38.00 -14.00 11.18
C ASN A 363 36.50 -13.98 11.54
N PHE A 364 36.15 -13.31 12.64
CA PHE A 364 34.78 -13.20 13.15
C PHE A 364 34.12 -14.57 13.39
N ALA A 365 34.87 -15.48 14.01
CA ALA A 365 34.42 -16.83 14.35
C ALA A 365 33.12 -16.78 15.18
N ALA A 366 32.16 -17.67 14.88
CA ALA A 366 30.84 -17.64 15.51
C ALA A 366 30.93 -17.89 17.04
N GLU A 367 31.93 -18.65 17.47
CA GLU A 367 32.18 -18.97 18.88
C GLU A 367 32.65 -17.75 19.69
N GLU A 368 33.19 -16.72 19.03
CA GLU A 368 33.62 -15.47 19.67
C GLU A 368 32.54 -14.38 19.57
N LYS A 369 31.35 -14.66 19.02
CA LYS A 369 30.26 -13.69 18.95
C LYS A 369 29.64 -13.49 20.33
N LEU A 370 29.65 -12.24 20.80
CA LEU A 370 29.11 -11.87 22.10
C LEU A 370 27.63 -11.43 22.02
N GLY A 371 27.17 -10.96 20.86
CA GLY A 371 25.79 -10.53 20.66
C GLY A 371 25.55 -9.82 19.34
N GLN A 372 24.29 -9.50 19.02
CA GLN A 372 23.91 -8.71 17.84
C GLN A 372 22.65 -7.88 18.14
N GLY A 373 22.64 -6.62 17.67
CA GLY A 373 21.48 -5.73 17.74
C GLY A 373 21.37 -4.86 16.47
N GLY A 374 20.52 -3.83 16.50
CA GLY A 374 20.25 -2.96 15.35
C GLY A 374 21.46 -2.18 14.79
N PHE A 375 22.59 -2.18 15.51
CA PHE A 375 23.83 -1.50 15.11
C PHE A 375 24.97 -2.46 14.72
N GLY A 376 24.68 -3.77 14.61
CA GLY A 376 25.63 -4.78 14.15
C GLY A 376 25.91 -5.89 15.17
N ALA A 377 26.85 -6.78 14.80
CA ALA A 377 27.31 -7.90 15.63
C ALA A 377 28.58 -7.52 16.41
N VAL A 378 28.67 -7.98 17.65
CA VAL A 378 29.81 -7.77 18.53
C VAL A 378 30.56 -9.08 18.71
N TYR A 379 31.88 -9.04 18.50
CA TYR A 379 32.77 -10.19 18.64
C TYR A 379 33.84 -9.91 19.70
N ARG A 380 34.26 -10.97 20.37
CA ARG A 380 35.42 -10.99 21.26
C ARG A 380 36.68 -11.14 20.41
N GLY A 381 37.72 -10.39 20.75
CA GLY A 381 39.01 -10.49 20.07
C GLY A 381 40.19 -10.30 21.02
N TYR A 382 41.35 -10.83 20.63
CA TYR A 382 42.59 -10.75 21.38
C TYR A 382 43.68 -10.05 20.56
N LEU A 383 44.21 -8.95 21.08
CA LEU A 383 45.28 -8.19 20.43
C LEU A 383 46.65 -8.74 20.80
N ARG A 384 47.56 -8.83 19.82
CA ARG A 384 48.96 -9.20 20.06
C ARG A 384 49.72 -8.03 20.69
N ALA A 385 50.59 -8.32 21.67
CA ALA A 385 51.31 -7.31 22.44
C ALA A 385 52.18 -6.35 21.58
N SER A 386 52.60 -6.78 20.39
CA SER A 386 53.37 -5.96 19.43
C SER A 386 52.56 -4.87 18.72
N TRP A 387 51.24 -4.83 18.89
CA TRP A 387 50.34 -3.81 18.32
C TRP A 387 49.89 -2.76 19.35
N ALA A 388 50.16 -2.98 20.63
CA ALA A 388 49.76 -2.07 21.69
C ALA A 388 50.61 -0.78 21.76
N SER A 389 51.76 -0.74 21.06
CA SER A 389 52.77 0.32 21.14
C SER A 389 53.00 1.15 19.86
N ARG A 390 52.31 0.85 18.73
CA ARG A 390 52.42 1.67 17.51
C ARG A 390 51.25 2.65 17.40
N GLY A 391 51.40 3.79 18.05
CA GLY A 391 50.46 4.90 17.95
C GLY A 391 51.05 6.13 18.62
N HIS A 392 52.01 6.75 17.94
CA HIS A 392 52.40 8.14 18.12
C HIS A 392 52.13 8.89 16.83
#